data_AF-A0A2V8V8B7-F1
#
_entry.id   AF-A0A2V8V8B7-F1
#
_cell.length_a   1.000
_cell.length_b   1.000
_cell.length_c   1.000
_cell.angle_alpha   90.00
_cell.angle_beta   90.00
_cell.angle_gamma   90.00
#
_symmetry.space_group_name_H-M   'P 1'
#
loop_
_entity.id
_entity.type
_entity.pdbx_description
1 polymer ?
#
loop_
_entity_poly.entity_id
_entity_poly.type
_entity_poly.pdbx_seq_one_letter_code
_entity_poly.pdbx_strand_id
1 'polypeptide(L)' 'LTVELITPVAMDKGLRFAIREGGRTVGAGTVTEIVQ' A
#
# COMPACT_ATOMS: atom_id res chain seq x y z
N LEU A 1 -7.57 -7.14 3.84
CA LEU A 1 -7.06 -6.03 4.69
C LEU A 1 -7.36 -4.74 3.94
N THR A 2 -7.99 -3.77 4.59
CA THR A 2 -8.24 -2.45 4.01
C THR A 2 -7.29 -1.45 4.67
N VAL A 3 -6.74 -0.51 3.91
CA VAL A 3 -5.74 0.46 4.39
C VAL A 3 -6.16 1.85 3.94
N GLU A 4 -6.05 2.82 4.84
CA GLU A 4 -6.30 4.23 4.58
C GLU A 4 -4.96 4.99 4.54
N LEU A 5 -4.76 5.83 3.52
CA LEU A 5 -3.54 6.63 3.38
C LEU A 5 -3.78 8.03 3.94
N ILE A 6 -2.77 8.57 4.62
CA ILE A 6 -2.81 9.95 5.15
C ILE A 6 -2.88 11.03 4.06
N THR A 7 -2.43 10.69 2.85
CA THR A 7 -2.42 11.58 1.69
C THR A 7 -2.76 10.79 0.43
N PRO A 8 -3.43 11.40 -0.56
CA PRO A 8 -3.67 10.77 -1.85
C PRO A 8 -2.36 10.43 -2.56
N VAL A 9 -2.33 9.25 -3.18
CA VAL A 9 -1.21 8.79 -4.02
C VAL A 9 -1.82 8.20 -5.29
N ALA A 10 -1.24 8.51 -6.44
CA ALA A 10 -1.63 7.88 -7.70
C ALA A 10 -1.35 6.37 -7.63
N MET A 11 -2.38 5.55 -7.85
CA MET A 11 -2.28 4.10 -7.76
C MET A 11 -3.25 3.41 -8.71
N ASP A 12 -2.87 2.21 -9.14
CA ASP A 12 -3.69 1.31 -9.96
C ASP A 12 -3.77 -0.08 -9.33
N LYS A 13 -4.80 -0.86 -9.68
CA LYS A 13 -4.88 -2.29 -9.32
C LYS A 13 -3.65 -3.03 -9.88
N GLY A 14 -3.04 -3.89 -9.09
CA GLY A 14 -1.81 -4.60 -9.46
C GLY A 14 -0.52 -3.86 -9.10
N LEU A 15 -0.58 -2.61 -8.64
CA LEU A 15 0.59 -1.89 -8.14
C LEU A 15 1.20 -2.63 -6.94
N ARG A 16 2.51 -2.88 -6.99
CA ARG A 16 3.25 -3.53 -5.90
C ARG A 16 3.81 -2.49 -4.94
N PHE A 17 3.84 -2.82 -3.64
CA PHE A 17 4.38 -1.94 -2.61
C PHE A 17 5.08 -2.73 -1.50
N ALA A 18 5.88 -2.02 -0.70
CA ALA A 18 6.53 -2.54 0.51
C ALA A 18 5.99 -1.81 1.75
N ILE A 19 5.88 -2.53 2.87
CA ILE A 19 5.51 -2.00 4.18
C ILE A 19 6.79 -1.86 5.00
N ARG A 20 7.03 -0.68 5.57
CA ARG A 20 8.24 -0.38 6.33
C ARG A 20 7.92 0.21 7.70
N GLU A 21 8.65 -0.26 8.71
CA GLU A 21 8.58 0.24 10.09
C GLU A 21 10.00 0.31 10.66
N GLY A 22 10.35 1.40 11.34
CA GLY A 22 11.70 1.59 11.90
C GLY A 22 12.84 1.46 10.87
N GLY A 23 12.58 1.82 9.61
CA GLY A 23 13.55 1.72 8.51
C GLY A 23 13.71 0.32 7.88
N ARG A 24 13.05 -0.71 8.42
CA ARG A 24 13.13 -2.09 7.90
C ARG A 24 11.88 -2.46 7.11
N THR A 25 12.02 -3.34 6.12
CA THR A 25 10.87 -3.92 5.41
C THR A 25 10.27 -5.02 6.26
N VAL A 26 8.97 -4.91 6.53
CA VAL A 26 8.21 -5.89 7.34
C VAL A 26 7.17 -6.63 6.52
N GLY A 27 6.92 -6.20 5.28
CA GLY A 27 6.01 -6.86 4.37
C GLY A 27 6.09 -6.31 2.94
N ALA A 28 5.44 -7.03 2.03
CA ALA A 28 5.24 -6.62 0.65
C ALA A 28 3.82 -7.00 0.22
N GLY A 29 3.25 -6.23 -0.70
CA GLY A 29 1.87 -6.40 -1.12
C GLY A 29 1.63 -5.93 -2.55
N THR A 30 0.42 -6.22 -3.02
CA THR A 30 -0.09 -5.76 -4.32
C THR A 30 -1.50 -5.21 -4.11
N VAL A 31 -1.82 -4.07 -4.70
CA VAL A 31 -3.16 -3.46 -4.62
C VAL A 31 -4.16 -4.35 -5.35
N THR A 32 -5.15 -4.88 -4.64
CA THR A 32 -6.21 -5.73 -5.24
C THR A 32 -7.43 -4.91 -5.64
N GLU A 33 -7.75 -3.87 -4.87
CA GLU A 33 -8.92 -3.02 -5.06
C GLU A 33 -8.67 -1.62 -4.48
N ILE A 34 -9.26 -0.60 -5.12
CA ILE A 34 -9.23 0.79 -4.65
C ILE A 34 -10.61 1.09 -4.07
N VAL A 35 -10.65 1.47 -2.80
CA VAL A 35 -11.84 1.87 -2.05
C VAL A 35 -11.72 3.35 -1.67
N GLN A 36 -12.84 4.08 -1.67
CA GLN A 36 -12.92 5.50 -1.31
C GLN A 36 -13.65 5.70 0.02
#